data_AF-A0A4R5Q8F3-F1
#
_entry.id   AF-A0A4R5Q8F3-F1
#
_cell.length_a   1.000
_cell.length_b   1.000
_cell.length_c   1.000
_cell.angle_alpha   90.00
_cell.angle_beta   90.00
_cell.angle_gamma   90.00
#
_symmetry.space_group_name_H-M   'P 1'
#
loop_
_entity.id
_entity.type
_entity.pdbx_description
1 polymer ?
#
loop_
_entity_poly.entity_id
_entity_poly.type
_entity_poly.pdbx_seq_one_letter_code
_entity_poly.pdbx_strand_id
1 'polypeptide(L)'
;MGATYDQEADVIAVRFAPADAQYIDSVEIAPGLTVDHDQFGRIVAVEILGVAKLLDRGRTTPAGGSYPAPYESAFDDAVQRYSRTFVDQGVPYCAKLGTVDLPVAVAVLNRAVALGQPLGWWGIMRALGYSLPPKGVNL
;
A
#
# COMPACT_ATOMS: atom_id res chain seq x y z
N MET A 1 5.71 -2.64 -22.64
CA MET A 1 6.11 -2.52 -21.23
C MET A 1 7.46 -3.22 -21.06
N GLY A 2 8.41 -2.60 -20.38
CA GLY A 2 9.75 -3.17 -20.16
C GLY A 2 10.38 -2.59 -18.90
N ALA A 3 11.33 -3.32 -18.32
CA ALA A 3 12.12 -2.86 -17.18
C ALA A 3 13.60 -2.89 -17.55
N THR A 4 14.32 -1.85 -17.18
CA THR A 4 15.77 -1.72 -17.41
C THR A 4 16.44 -1.30 -16.12
N TYR A 5 17.59 -1.92 -15.81
CA TYR A 5 18.44 -1.50 -14.71
C TYR A 5 19.63 -0.74 -15.29
N ASP A 6 19.84 0.49 -14.81
CA ASP A 6 21.05 1.29 -15.04
C ASP A 6 21.94 1.17 -13.80
N GLN A 7 23.08 0.51 -13.97
CA GLN A 7 24.03 0.27 -12.90
C GLN A 7 24.82 1.53 -12.52
N GLU A 8 25.04 2.45 -13.46
CA GLU A 8 25.79 3.69 -13.20
C GLU A 8 24.96 4.67 -12.36
N ALA A 9 23.67 4.79 -12.70
CA ALA A 9 22.72 5.60 -11.93
C ALA A 9 22.19 4.89 -10.67
N ASP A 10 22.38 3.56 -10.58
CA ASP A 10 21.75 2.67 -9.59
C ASP A 10 20.22 2.77 -9.56
N VAL A 11 19.61 2.68 -10.75
CA VAL A 11 18.17 2.90 -10.98
C VAL A 11 17.53 1.75 -11.75
N ILE A 12 16.36 1.29 -11.32
CA ILE A 12 15.46 0.48 -12.14
C ILE A 12 14.38 1.40 -12.70
N ALA A 13 14.26 1.46 -14.02
CA ALA A 13 13.15 2.10 -14.71
C ALA A 13 12.15 1.05 -15.17
N VAL A 14 10.86 1.25 -14.87
CA VAL A 14 9.75 0.46 -15.38
C VAL A 14 8.92 1.34 -16.30
N ARG A 15 8.92 1.01 -17.59
CA ARG A 15 8.27 1.79 -18.62
C ARG A 15 6.97 1.14 -19.07
N PHE A 16 5.88 1.90 -18.95
CA PHE A 16 4.53 1.46 -19.33
C PHE A 16 4.19 1.84 -20.77
N ALA A 17 4.69 2.99 -21.21
CA ALA A 17 4.41 3.52 -22.54
C ALA A 17 5.15 2.76 -23.66
N PRO A 18 4.69 2.88 -24.92
CA PRO A 18 5.43 2.44 -26.10
C PRO A 18 6.88 2.97 -26.12
N ALA A 19 7.76 2.24 -26.80
CA ALA A 19 9.21 2.54 -26.83
C ALA A 19 9.54 3.93 -27.40
N ASP A 20 8.68 4.47 -28.25
CA ASP A 20 8.78 5.77 -28.91
C ASP A 20 8.08 6.92 -28.14
N ALA A 21 7.35 6.61 -27.06
CA ALA A 21 6.71 7.65 -26.26
C ALA A 21 7.75 8.58 -25.59
N GLN A 22 7.55 9.89 -25.67
CA GLN A 22 8.43 10.84 -24.97
C GLN A 22 7.82 11.20 -23.61
N TYR A 23 8.66 11.22 -22.58
CA TYR A 23 8.35 11.90 -21.33
C TYR A 23 8.95 13.31 -21.40
N ILE A 24 8.29 14.27 -20.77
CA ILE A 24 8.71 15.68 -20.77
C ILE A 24 8.98 16.22 -19.37
N ASP A 25 8.57 15.46 -18.35
CA ASP A 25 8.70 15.85 -16.94
C ASP A 25 8.89 14.62 -16.06
N SER A 26 9.58 14.81 -14.94
CA SER A 26 9.90 13.77 -13.96
C SER A 26 9.75 14.35 -12.57
N VAL A 27 8.96 13.68 -11.72
CA VAL A 27 8.66 14.16 -10.36
C VAL A 27 8.99 13.09 -9.33
N GLU A 28 9.85 13.42 -8.37
CA GLU A 28 10.06 12.58 -7.19
C GLU A 28 8.86 12.69 -6.25
N ILE A 29 8.12 11.60 -6.09
CA ILE A 29 6.88 11.56 -5.30
C ILE A 29 7.11 10.99 -3.90
N ALA A 30 8.23 10.29 -3.70
CA ALA A 30 8.71 9.79 -2.43
C ALA A 30 10.22 9.60 -2.52
N PRO A 31 10.96 9.61 -1.40
CA PRO A 31 12.41 9.41 -1.42
C PRO A 31 12.83 8.16 -2.21
N GLY A 32 13.53 8.37 -3.33
CA GLY A 32 14.01 7.30 -4.22
C GLY A 32 12.97 6.72 -5.19
N LEU A 33 11.83 7.41 -5.37
CA LEU A 33 10.77 7.03 -6.31
C LEU A 33 10.37 8.23 -7.18
N THR A 34 10.68 8.13 -8.47
CA THR A 34 10.36 9.16 -9.47
C THR A 34 9.31 8.66 -10.46
N VAL A 35 8.44 9.55 -10.91
CA VAL A 35 7.42 9.28 -11.91
C VAL A 35 7.61 10.18 -13.12
N ASP A 36 7.67 9.57 -14.30
CA ASP A 36 7.81 10.28 -15.57
C ASP A 36 6.45 10.52 -16.21
N HIS A 37 6.25 11.74 -16.68
CA HIS A 37 5.02 12.19 -17.32
C HIS A 37 5.24 12.54 -18.79
N ASP A 38 4.27 12.20 -19.62
CA ASP A 38 4.21 12.71 -21.00
C ASP A 38 3.62 14.12 -21.09
N GLN A 39 3.57 14.66 -22.31
CA GLN A 39 3.00 15.98 -22.59
C GLN A 39 1.52 16.15 -22.23
N PHE A 40 0.81 15.07 -21.95
CA PHE A 40 -0.58 15.07 -21.51
C PHE A 40 -0.72 14.86 -20.00
N GLY A 41 0.40 14.83 -19.26
CA GLY A 41 0.43 14.60 -17.82
C GLY A 41 0.13 13.14 -17.43
N ARG A 42 0.25 12.19 -18.36
CA ARG A 42 0.04 10.76 -18.07
C ARG A 42 1.34 10.14 -17.60
N ILE A 43 1.26 9.23 -16.64
CA ILE A 43 2.40 8.44 -16.18
C ILE A 43 2.83 7.48 -17.29
N VAL A 44 4.09 7.57 -17.69
CA VAL A 44 4.66 6.72 -18.75
C VAL A 44 5.78 5.81 -18.26
N ALA A 45 6.43 6.16 -17.17
CA ALA A 45 7.42 5.33 -16.48
C ALA A 45 7.51 5.66 -14.99
N VAL A 46 8.14 4.75 -14.24
CA VAL A 46 8.52 4.92 -12.84
C VAL A 46 9.98 4.52 -12.69
N GLU A 47 10.73 5.28 -11.91
CA GLU A 47 12.12 5.02 -11.59
C GLU A 47 12.30 4.78 -10.08
N ILE A 48 13.01 3.71 -9.74
CA ILE A 48 13.37 3.36 -8.36
C ILE A 48 14.88 3.53 -8.22
N LEU A 49 15.30 4.46 -7.37
CA LEU A 49 16.71 4.81 -7.17
C LEU A 49 17.31 4.04 -5.97
N GLY A 50 18.64 3.90 -5.95
CA GLY A 50 19.36 3.26 -4.83
C GLY A 50 19.14 1.75 -4.78
N VAL A 51 18.97 1.11 -5.94
CA VAL A 51 18.59 -0.29 -6.09
C VAL A 51 19.61 -1.22 -5.43
N ALA A 52 20.90 -0.98 -5.58
CA ALA A 52 21.94 -1.79 -4.97
C ALA A 52 21.75 -1.89 -3.46
N LYS A 53 21.45 -0.78 -2.78
CA LYS A 53 21.19 -0.75 -1.34
C LYS A 53 19.86 -1.44 -0.97
N LEU A 54 18.85 -1.37 -1.83
CA LEU A 54 17.59 -2.09 -1.64
C LEU A 54 17.77 -3.61 -1.76
N LEU A 55 18.63 -4.06 -2.68
CA LEU A 55 18.94 -5.46 -2.91
C LEU A 55 19.92 -6.03 -1.87
N ASP A 56 20.90 -5.24 -1.44
CA ASP A 56 21.93 -5.62 -0.45
C ASP A 56 21.35 -5.86 0.95
N ARG A 57 20.20 -5.24 1.25
CA ARG A 57 19.42 -5.54 2.47
C ARG A 57 18.76 -6.91 2.47
N GLY A 58 18.93 -7.70 1.40
CA GLY A 58 18.42 -9.07 1.31
C GLY A 58 16.92 -9.13 1.57
N ARG A 59 16.10 -8.69 0.60
CA ARG A 59 14.72 -9.19 0.58
C ARG A 59 14.76 -10.62 0.07
N THR A 60 14.66 -11.59 0.97
CA THR A 60 14.33 -12.96 0.60
C THR A 60 13.02 -12.90 -0.19
N THR A 61 13.07 -13.25 -1.47
CA THR A 61 11.86 -13.44 -2.26
C THR A 61 11.06 -14.55 -1.56
N PRO A 62 9.78 -14.36 -1.19
CA PRO A 62 8.96 -15.48 -0.78
C PRO A 62 8.99 -16.52 -1.91
N ALA A 63 8.97 -17.81 -1.57
CA ALA A 63 8.84 -18.87 -2.56
C ALA A 63 7.54 -18.64 -3.36
N GLY A 64 7.64 -18.07 -4.57
CA GLY A 64 6.49 -17.70 -5.40
C GLY A 64 6.64 -16.48 -6.33
N GLY A 65 7.50 -15.50 -6.03
CA GLY A 65 7.84 -14.40 -6.95
C GLY A 65 6.79 -13.29 -7.21
N SER A 66 7.32 -12.10 -7.50
CA SER A 66 6.70 -10.81 -7.93
C SER A 66 5.96 -9.95 -6.90
N TYR A 67 6.36 -8.66 -6.82
CA TYR A 67 5.76 -7.59 -6.00
C TYR A 67 4.91 -6.58 -6.82
N PRO A 68 3.83 -6.97 -7.50
CA PRO A 68 2.68 -6.11 -7.65
C PRO A 68 1.72 -6.52 -6.53
N ALA A 69 2.01 -6.15 -5.29
CA ALA A 69 0.94 -6.11 -4.32
C ALA A 69 0.20 -4.79 -4.59
N PRO A 70 -1.00 -4.80 -5.20
CA PRO A 70 -1.77 -3.58 -5.36
C PRO A 70 -1.96 -2.94 -3.97
N TYR A 71 -2.12 -1.62 -3.94
CA TYR A 71 -2.34 -0.83 -2.72
C TYR A 71 -3.60 -1.22 -1.90
N GLU A 72 -4.28 -2.30 -2.26
CA GLU A 72 -5.34 -2.98 -1.52
C GLU A 72 -4.81 -4.02 -0.50
N SER A 73 -3.56 -4.49 -0.64
CA SER A 73 -3.02 -5.60 0.17
C SER A 73 -2.79 -5.29 1.66
N ALA A 74 -2.36 -4.07 2.01
CA ALA A 74 -2.02 -3.76 3.40
C ALA A 74 -3.23 -3.79 4.34
N PHE A 75 -4.41 -3.42 3.83
CA PHE A 75 -5.66 -3.49 4.57
C PHE A 75 -6.15 -4.92 4.70
N ASP A 76 -6.15 -5.69 3.60
CA ASP A 76 -6.53 -7.10 3.62
C ASP A 76 -5.61 -7.93 4.53
N ASP A 77 -4.30 -7.66 4.52
CA ASP A 77 -3.33 -8.30 5.40
C ASP A 77 -3.60 -7.98 6.87
N ALA A 78 -3.92 -6.72 7.18
CA ALA A 78 -4.26 -6.30 8.53
C ALA A 78 -5.57 -6.95 9.00
N VAL A 79 -6.58 -7.04 8.13
CA VAL A 79 -7.85 -7.73 8.38
C VAL A 79 -7.65 -9.23 8.59
N GLN A 80 -6.87 -9.89 7.74
CA GLN A 80 -6.57 -11.31 7.88
C GLN A 80 -5.77 -11.61 9.15
N ARG A 81 -4.80 -10.76 9.50
CA ARG A 81 -4.04 -10.91 10.74
C ARG A 81 -4.96 -10.77 11.95
N TYR A 82 -5.80 -9.74 11.95
CA TYR A 82 -6.80 -9.52 12.99
C TYR A 82 -7.76 -10.70 13.14
N SER A 83 -8.34 -11.20 12.03
CA SER A 83 -9.33 -12.29 12.07
C SER A 83 -8.73 -13.61 12.57
N ARG A 84 -7.45 -13.88 12.25
CA ARG A 84 -6.74 -15.05 12.78
C ARG A 84 -6.40 -14.92 14.26
N THR A 85 -6.11 -13.72 14.75
CA THR A 85 -5.82 -13.48 16.17
C THR A 85 -7.11 -13.52 17.02
N PHE A 86 -8.23 -13.06 16.47
CA PHE A 86 -9.50 -12.90 17.20
C PHE A 86 -10.67 -13.65 16.52
N VAL A 87 -10.54 -14.98 16.40
CA VAL A 87 -11.44 -15.85 15.61
C VAL A 87 -12.93 -15.66 15.95
N ASP A 88 -13.27 -15.48 17.23
CA ASP A 88 -14.66 -15.41 17.69
C ASP A 88 -15.25 -13.99 17.74
N GLN A 89 -14.48 -12.96 17.35
CA GLN A 89 -14.87 -11.56 17.50
C GLN A 89 -15.44 -10.94 16.21
N GLY A 90 -15.36 -11.67 15.10
CA GLY A 90 -15.73 -11.16 13.78
C GLY A 90 -14.76 -10.10 13.26
N VAL A 91 -14.91 -9.72 11.99
CA VAL A 91 -14.09 -8.67 11.37
C VAL A 91 -14.77 -7.31 11.58
N PRO A 92 -14.02 -6.26 11.98
CA PRO A 92 -14.56 -4.92 12.08
C PRO A 92 -15.17 -4.44 10.76
N TYR A 93 -16.32 -3.77 10.82
CA TYR A 93 -16.96 -3.23 9.64
C TYR A 93 -16.16 -2.04 9.07
N CYS A 94 -15.76 -2.14 7.81
CA CYS A 94 -14.87 -1.17 7.14
C CYS A 94 -15.37 -0.81 5.73
N ALA A 95 -16.67 -0.57 5.58
CA ALA A 95 -17.19 -0.15 4.28
C ALA A 95 -16.83 1.31 3.98
N LYS A 96 -16.48 1.58 2.72
CA LYS A 96 -16.26 2.93 2.16
C LYS A 96 -15.09 3.71 2.76
N LEU A 97 -14.00 3.04 3.12
CA LEU A 97 -12.76 3.71 3.53
C LEU A 97 -12.20 4.53 2.36
N GLY A 98 -12.00 5.83 2.57
CA GLY A 98 -11.28 6.69 1.63
C GLY A 98 -9.76 6.50 1.72
N THR A 99 -9.03 7.16 0.82
CA THR A 99 -7.56 7.12 0.77
C THR A 99 -6.89 7.62 2.05
N VAL A 100 -7.54 8.53 2.78
CA VAL A 100 -7.06 9.06 4.08
C VAL A 100 -7.39 8.12 5.24
N ASP A 101 -8.48 7.36 5.15
CA ASP A 101 -8.97 6.50 6.23
C ASP A 101 -8.24 5.15 6.27
N LEU A 102 -7.79 4.68 5.11
CA LEU A 102 -7.20 3.35 4.94
C LEU A 102 -5.91 3.16 5.77
N PRO A 103 -4.95 4.10 5.82
CA PRO A 103 -3.79 3.99 6.71
C PRO A 103 -4.16 3.96 8.20
N VAL A 104 -5.19 4.71 8.59
CA VAL A 104 -5.67 4.74 9.98
C VAL A 104 -6.31 3.40 10.36
N ALA A 105 -7.15 2.84 9.50
CA ALA A 105 -7.77 1.54 9.72
C ALA A 105 -6.71 0.41 9.85
N VAL A 106 -5.70 0.42 8.98
CA VAL A 106 -4.55 -0.50 9.06
C VAL A 106 -3.81 -0.37 10.39
N ALA A 107 -3.51 0.85 10.82
CA ALA A 107 -2.79 1.10 12.07
C ALA A 107 -3.58 0.61 13.30
N VAL A 108 -4.89 0.84 13.32
CA VAL A 108 -5.79 0.43 14.41
C VAL A 108 -5.89 -1.10 14.49
N LEU A 109 -6.07 -1.78 13.37
CA LEU A 109 -6.09 -3.26 13.30
C LEU A 109 -4.78 -3.86 13.82
N ASN A 110 -3.63 -3.36 13.34
CA ASN A 110 -2.32 -3.84 13.78
C ASN A 110 -2.06 -3.56 15.26
N ARG A 111 -2.52 -2.41 15.78
CA ARG A 111 -2.39 -2.08 17.21
C ARG A 111 -3.19 -3.03 18.09
N ALA A 112 -4.42 -3.39 17.69
CA ALA A 112 -5.24 -4.36 18.39
C ALA A 112 -4.57 -5.74 18.48
N VAL A 113 -4.04 -6.22 17.35
CA VAL A 113 -3.25 -7.47 17.29
C VAL A 113 -2.04 -7.39 18.22
N ALA A 114 -1.25 -6.32 18.15
CA ALA A 114 -0.05 -6.14 18.97
C ALA A 114 -0.35 -6.08 20.48
N LEU A 115 -1.53 -5.59 20.87
CA LEU A 115 -1.99 -5.57 22.25
C LEU A 115 -2.67 -6.87 22.70
N GLY A 116 -2.95 -7.80 21.78
CA GLY A 116 -3.77 -8.99 22.07
C GLY A 116 -5.18 -8.65 22.54
N GLN A 117 -5.68 -7.46 22.18
CA GLN A 117 -7.01 -6.98 22.59
C GLN A 117 -7.86 -6.76 21.33
N PRO A 118 -8.99 -7.47 21.17
CA PRO A 118 -9.86 -7.25 20.04
C PRO A 118 -10.45 -5.85 20.11
N LEU A 119 -10.65 -5.26 18.93
CA LEU A 119 -11.48 -4.09 18.81
C LEU A 119 -12.90 -4.52 19.15
N GLY A 120 -13.53 -3.81 20.10
CA GLY A 120 -14.98 -3.85 20.19
C GLY A 120 -15.57 -3.44 18.84
N TRP A 121 -16.83 -3.79 18.59
CA TRP A 121 -17.46 -3.67 17.28
C TRP A 121 -17.42 -2.26 16.62
N TRP A 122 -17.09 -1.20 17.39
CA TRP A 122 -16.89 0.20 16.97
C TRP A 122 -15.45 0.72 16.89
N GLY A 123 -14.44 -0.09 17.18
CA GLY A 123 -13.06 0.39 17.40
C GLY A 123 -12.50 1.26 16.27
N ILE A 124 -12.66 0.83 15.02
CA ILE A 124 -12.13 1.53 13.83
C ILE A 124 -12.92 2.80 13.54
N MET A 125 -14.25 2.70 13.56
CA MET A 125 -15.12 3.84 13.26
C MET A 125 -14.92 5.00 14.25
N ARG A 126 -14.69 4.71 15.53
CA ARG A 126 -14.33 5.75 16.51
C ARG A 126 -12.98 6.40 16.20
N ALA A 127 -11.99 5.62 15.77
CA ALA A 127 -10.69 6.14 15.37
C ALA A 127 -10.76 7.02 14.10
N LEU A 128 -11.75 6.77 13.24
CA LEU A 128 -12.08 7.58 12.07
C LEU A 128 -12.98 8.78 12.39
N GLY A 129 -13.30 9.04 13.67
CA GLY A 129 -14.06 10.22 14.11
C GLY A 129 -15.58 10.06 14.08
N TYR A 130 -16.12 8.86 13.85
CA TYR A 130 -17.57 8.62 13.93
C TYR A 130 -18.04 8.57 15.40
N SER A 131 -19.04 9.39 15.72
CA SER A 131 -19.59 9.51 17.07
C SER A 131 -20.78 8.59 17.36
N LEU A 132 -21.44 8.04 16.32
CA LEU A 132 -22.60 7.15 16.46
C LEU A 132 -22.62 6.03 15.39
N PRO A 133 -23.25 4.88 15.70
CA PRO A 133 -23.55 3.86 14.71
C PRO A 133 -24.39 4.36 13.53
N PRO A 134 -24.14 3.88 12.28
CA PRO A 134 -25.14 3.90 11.23
C PRO A 134 -26.41 3.18 11.70
N LYS A 135 -27.57 3.69 11.29
CA LYS A 135 -28.87 3.09 11.60
C LYS A 135 -28.89 1.61 11.17
N GLY A 136 -29.27 0.73 12.09
CA GLY A 136 -29.48 -0.70 11.83
C GLY A 136 -28.39 -1.65 12.33
N VAL A 137 -27.35 -1.15 13.01
CA VAL A 137 -26.36 -2.03 13.67
C VAL A 137 -26.64 -2.09 15.17
N ASN A 138 -26.92 -3.29 15.70
CA ASN A 138 -27.23 -3.52 17.11
C ASN A 138 -25.95 -3.52 17.96
N LEU A 139 -26.02 -2.84 19.12
CA LEU A 139 -24.97 -2.72 20.14
C LEU A 139 -24.73 -4.02 20.92
#